data_AF-A0AAY5KXS3-F1
#
_entry.id   AF-A0AAY5KXS3-F1
#
_cell.length_a   1.000
_cell.length_b   1.000
_cell.length_c   1.000
_cell.angle_alpha   90.00
_cell.angle_beta   90.00
_cell.angle_gamma   90.00
#
_symmetry.space_group_name_H-M   'P 1'
#
loop_
_entity.id
_entity.type
_entity.pdbx_description
1 polymer ?
#
loop_
_entity_poly.entity_id
_entity_poly.type
_entity_poly.pdbx_seq_one_letter_code
_entity_poly.pdbx_strand_id
1 'polypeptide(L)'
;METLNEMDDLCTSGFGTPQPRHGLQLLHWFANEYVKIVTNGEVEIERNPNKKAFGCQQFTDNTDTKYRLLPNRLLPFYMLGNLDAPGAEDLPDYVSKNHTEKNNVSNKDRIIFSLQPDKVLDRIYVTQ
;
A
#
# COMPACT_ATOMS: atom_id res chain seq x y z
N MET A 1 9.88 13.11 2.63
CA MET A 1 9.61 11.87 1.89
C MET A 1 10.94 11.34 1.42
N GLU A 2 11.22 10.07 1.68
CA GLU A 2 12.46 9.40 1.32
C GLU A 2 12.16 8.39 0.20
N THR A 3 13.11 8.20 -0.71
CA THR A 3 12.97 7.22 -1.81
C THR A 3 13.86 6.04 -1.49
N LEU A 4 13.26 4.84 -1.47
CA LEU A 4 13.97 3.59 -1.28
C LEU A 4 14.30 3.03 -2.66
N ASN A 5 15.59 2.93 -3.00
CA ASN A 5 16.06 2.42 -4.29
C ASN A 5 16.52 0.97 -4.18
N GLU A 6 17.07 0.59 -3.01
CA GLU A 6 17.66 -0.71 -2.76
C GLU A 6 17.07 -1.37 -1.51
N MET A 7 17.30 -2.68 -1.38
CA MET A 7 16.85 -3.43 -0.20
C MET A 7 17.48 -2.90 1.09
N ASP A 8 18.73 -2.42 1.02
CA ASP A 8 19.45 -1.84 2.16
C ASP A 8 18.76 -0.56 2.67
N ASP A 9 18.18 0.24 1.77
CA ASP A 9 17.38 1.42 2.16
C ASP A 9 16.16 0.98 2.97
N LEU A 10 15.47 -0.09 2.54
CA LEU A 10 14.32 -0.62 3.27
C LEU A 10 14.73 -1.15 4.65
N CYS A 11 15.84 -1.90 4.73
CA CYS A 11 16.35 -2.44 6.00
C CYS A 11 16.75 -1.34 6.99
N THR A 12 17.33 -0.25 6.51
CA THR A 12 17.82 0.85 7.37
C THR A 12 16.74 1.89 7.71
N SER A 13 15.66 1.98 6.93
CA SER A 13 14.54 2.91 7.17
C SER A 13 13.77 2.65 8.48
N GLY A 14 13.92 1.49 9.10
CA GLY A 14 13.12 1.05 10.24
C GLY A 14 11.67 0.72 9.89
N PHE A 15 11.34 0.59 8.60
CA PHE A 15 9.99 0.26 8.15
C PHE A 15 9.49 -1.06 8.75
N GLY A 16 8.28 -1.05 9.29
CA GLY A 16 7.68 -2.23 9.95
C GLY A 16 8.18 -2.49 11.38
N THR A 17 8.85 -1.52 12.01
CA THR A 17 9.26 -1.59 13.43
C THR A 17 8.53 -0.55 14.31
N PRO A 18 8.37 -0.80 15.62
CA PRO A 18 8.58 -2.08 16.31
C PRO A 18 7.42 -3.06 16.03
N GLN A 19 7.61 -4.35 16.32
CA GLN A 19 6.53 -5.34 16.27
C GLN A 19 5.42 -4.98 17.29
N PRO A 20 4.12 -5.25 17.02
CA PRO A 20 3.52 -5.85 15.83
C PRO A 20 3.06 -4.81 14.80
N ARG A 21 3.72 -4.78 13.65
CA ARG A 21 3.33 -4.02 12.46
C ARG A 21 3.20 -4.97 11.28
N HIS A 22 2.25 -4.68 10.41
CA HIS A 22 1.96 -5.53 9.25
C HIS A 22 2.51 -4.96 7.95
N GLY A 23 3.06 -3.74 7.95
CA GLY A 23 3.56 -3.05 6.76
C GLY A 23 4.56 -3.86 5.94
N LEU A 24 5.51 -4.56 6.58
CA LEU A 24 6.46 -5.44 5.88
C LEU A 24 5.77 -6.66 5.26
N GLN A 25 4.81 -7.27 5.96
CA GLN A 25 4.04 -8.41 5.45
C GLN A 25 3.14 -7.97 4.28
N LEU A 26 2.54 -6.79 4.39
CA LEU A 26 1.74 -6.17 3.36
C LEU A 26 2.57 -5.83 2.12
N LEU A 27 3.76 -5.25 2.30
CA LEU A 27 4.68 -4.95 1.19
C LEU A 27 5.16 -6.22 0.50
N HIS A 28 5.51 -7.25 1.27
CA HIS A 28 5.85 -8.56 0.74
C HIS A 28 4.71 -9.14 -0.12
N TRP A 29 3.49 -9.19 0.42
CA TRP A 29 2.32 -9.66 -0.32
C TRP A 29 2.07 -8.82 -1.59
N PHE A 30 2.13 -7.49 -1.46
CA PHE A 30 1.88 -6.58 -2.57
C PHE A 30 2.85 -6.83 -3.73
N ALA A 31 4.16 -6.91 -3.42
CA ALA A 31 5.22 -7.10 -4.41
C ALA A 31 5.20 -8.48 -5.08
N ASN A 32 4.75 -9.53 -4.37
CA ASN A 32 4.80 -10.90 -4.88
C ASN A 32 3.47 -11.37 -5.49
N GLU A 33 2.33 -10.86 -5.03
CA GLU A 33 1.01 -11.39 -5.38
C GLU A 33 0.03 -10.35 -5.94
N TYR A 34 0.18 -9.07 -5.56
CA TYR A 34 -0.76 -8.03 -6.00
C TYR A 34 -0.38 -7.43 -7.35
N VAL A 35 0.90 -7.16 -7.55
CA VAL A 35 1.48 -6.58 -8.77
C VAL A 35 2.27 -7.61 -9.57
N LYS A 36 2.51 -7.30 -10.84
CA LYS A 36 3.43 -8.03 -11.70
C LYS A 36 4.42 -7.07 -12.35
N ILE A 37 5.66 -7.51 -12.53
CA ILE A 37 6.66 -6.78 -13.32
C ILE A 37 6.64 -7.40 -14.72
N VAL A 38 6.27 -6.60 -15.72
CA VAL A 38 6.20 -7.03 -17.12
C VAL A 38 7.55 -6.84 -17.84
N THR A 39 7.68 -7.39 -19.05
CA THR A 39 8.95 -7.51 -19.77
C THR A 39 9.68 -6.19 -20.02
N ASN A 40 8.96 -5.06 -20.10
CA ASN A 40 9.54 -3.73 -20.26
C ASN A 40 9.97 -3.08 -18.92
N GLY A 41 9.83 -3.78 -17.81
CA GLY A 41 10.15 -3.29 -16.46
C GLY A 41 9.03 -2.49 -15.80
N GLU A 42 7.87 -2.34 -16.45
CA GLU A 42 6.71 -1.69 -15.83
C GLU A 42 6.08 -2.59 -14.77
N VAL A 43 5.49 -1.94 -13.76
CA VAL A 43 4.74 -2.62 -12.72
C VAL A 43 3.26 -2.46 -13.04
N GLU A 44 2.53 -3.56 -13.12
CA GLU A 44 1.11 -3.58 -13.46
C GLU A 44 0.28 -4.27 -12.38
N ILE A 45 -1.01 -3.93 -12.32
CA ILE A 45 -2.01 -4.76 -11.62
C ILE A 45 -2.94 -5.46 -12.62
N GLU A 46 -3.30 -6.70 -12.32
CA GLU A 46 -4.33 -7.41 -13.09
C GLU A 46 -5.74 -7.09 -12.58
N ARG A 47 -5.83 -6.91 -11.25
CA ARG A 47 -7.07 -6.75 -10.49
C ARG A 47 -7.70 -5.37 -10.74
N ASN A 48 -9.02 -5.29 -10.64
CA ASN A 48 -9.73 -4.01 -10.67
C ASN A 48 -9.83 -3.45 -9.23
N PRO A 49 -9.17 -2.32 -8.91
CA PRO A 49 -9.16 -1.78 -7.56
C PRO A 49 -10.55 -1.35 -7.07
N ASN A 50 -11.49 -1.05 -7.98
CA ASN A 50 -12.86 -0.68 -7.63
C ASN A 50 -13.69 -1.85 -7.07
N LYS A 51 -13.22 -3.10 -7.19
CA LYS A 51 -13.88 -4.27 -6.61
C LYS A 51 -13.68 -4.38 -5.09
N LYS A 52 -12.86 -3.53 -4.48
CA LYS A 52 -12.55 -3.52 -3.04
C LYS A 52 -11.92 -4.79 -2.48
N ALA A 53 -11.51 -5.73 -3.34
CA ALA A 53 -10.77 -6.92 -2.92
C ALA A 53 -9.51 -6.53 -2.15
N PHE A 54 -9.16 -7.30 -1.13
CA PHE A 54 -8.01 -7.06 -0.23
C PHE A 54 -8.08 -5.73 0.53
N GLY A 55 -9.28 -5.17 0.68
CA GLY A 55 -9.50 -3.87 1.34
C GLY A 55 -9.05 -2.69 0.48
N CYS A 56 -8.91 -2.87 -0.84
CA CYS A 56 -8.49 -1.81 -1.75
C CYS A 56 -9.54 -0.69 -1.79
N GLN A 57 -9.13 0.54 -1.50
CA GLN A 57 -10.03 1.69 -1.49
C GLN A 57 -9.43 2.84 -2.30
N GLN A 58 -10.28 3.64 -2.93
CA GLN A 58 -9.82 4.87 -3.55
C GLN A 58 -9.31 5.82 -2.46
N PHE A 59 -8.06 6.27 -2.61
CA PHE A 59 -7.45 7.22 -1.69
C PHE A 59 -7.77 8.65 -2.12
N THR A 60 -8.32 9.43 -1.20
CA THR A 60 -8.55 10.86 -1.39
C THR A 60 -7.76 11.62 -0.35
N ASP A 61 -6.75 12.35 -0.82
CA ASP A 61 -5.91 13.20 0.01
C ASP A 61 -6.68 14.49 0.42
N ASN A 62 -6.09 15.31 1.30
CA ASN A 62 -6.65 16.59 1.71
C ASN A 62 -6.78 17.57 0.51
N THR A 63 -7.92 18.25 0.41
CA THR A 63 -8.19 19.24 -0.64
C THR A 63 -7.45 20.55 -0.41
N ASP A 64 -7.11 20.86 0.84
CA ASP A 64 -6.22 21.98 1.19
C ASP A 64 -4.78 21.62 0.81
N THR A 65 -4.22 22.41 -0.12
CA THR A 65 -2.86 22.21 -0.64
C THR A 65 -1.79 22.31 0.44
N LYS A 66 -2.06 23.01 1.55
CA LYS A 66 -1.15 23.12 2.69
C LYS A 66 -0.98 21.81 3.45
N TYR A 67 -2.01 20.95 3.47
CA TYR A 67 -2.03 19.70 4.23
C TYR A 67 -2.03 18.46 3.33
N ARG A 68 -1.63 18.65 2.07
CA ARG A 68 -1.63 17.61 1.06
C ARG A 68 -0.46 16.64 1.29
N LEU A 69 -0.77 15.35 1.35
CA LEU A 69 0.21 14.29 1.53
C LEU A 69 0.95 13.96 0.22
N LEU A 70 0.23 13.89 -0.91
CA LEU A 70 0.75 13.38 -2.17
C LEU A 70 0.85 14.46 -3.26
N PRO A 71 1.98 14.55 -3.98
CA PRO A 71 2.15 15.51 -5.07
C PRO A 71 1.30 15.12 -6.30
N ASN A 72 0.68 16.12 -6.93
CA ASN A 72 -0.09 16.04 -8.19
C ASN A 72 -1.24 14.97 -8.25
N ARG A 73 -2.38 15.33 -8.84
CA ARG A 73 -3.63 14.52 -8.78
C ARG A 73 -4.13 14.10 -10.18
N LEU A 74 -3.24 14.12 -11.18
CA LEU A 74 -3.61 13.76 -12.56
C LEU A 74 -4.10 12.31 -12.67
N LEU A 75 -3.61 11.43 -11.79
CA LEU A 75 -4.00 10.03 -11.73
C LEU A 75 -4.72 9.71 -10.42
N PRO A 76 -5.68 8.75 -10.44
CA PRO A 76 -6.31 8.27 -9.22
C PRO A 76 -5.31 7.54 -8.33
N PHE A 77 -5.47 7.72 -7.02
CA PHE A 77 -4.73 6.97 -6.01
C PHE A 77 -5.64 5.94 -5.33
N TYR A 78 -5.03 4.84 -4.93
CA TYR A 78 -5.67 3.75 -4.19
C TYR A 78 -4.83 3.40 -2.96
N MET A 79 -5.48 2.87 -1.95
CA MET A 79 -4.87 2.49 -0.67
C MET A 79 -5.20 1.04 -0.34
N LEU A 80 -4.20 0.34 0.19
CA LEU A 80 -4.27 -0.98 0.80
C LEU A 80 -3.73 -0.93 2.22
N GLY A 81 -4.06 -1.95 3.02
CA GLY A 81 -3.51 -2.13 4.36
C GLY A 81 -4.37 -1.59 5.49
N ASN A 82 -5.55 -1.04 5.22
CA ASN A 82 -6.52 -0.87 6.29
C ASN A 82 -7.19 -2.22 6.58
N LEU A 83 -6.78 -2.89 7.67
CA LEU A 83 -7.30 -4.21 8.05
C LEU A 83 -8.76 -4.19 8.50
N ASP A 84 -9.32 -3.01 8.75
CA ASP A 84 -10.75 -2.82 9.09
C ASP A 84 -11.58 -2.41 7.85
N ALA A 85 -10.97 -2.33 6.66
CA ALA A 85 -11.70 -1.99 5.44
C ALA A 85 -12.52 -3.19 4.93
N PRO A 86 -13.71 -2.95 4.33
CA PRO A 86 -14.44 -4.01 3.64
C PRO A 86 -13.58 -4.68 2.55
N GLY A 87 -13.53 -6.01 2.56
CA GLY A 87 -12.70 -6.82 1.66
C GLY A 87 -11.28 -7.08 2.18
N ALA A 88 -10.88 -6.51 3.32
CA ALA A 88 -9.57 -6.77 3.91
C ALA A 88 -9.41 -8.23 4.40
N GLU A 89 -10.52 -8.93 4.61
CA GLU A 89 -10.58 -10.37 4.89
C GLU A 89 -10.00 -11.23 3.76
N ASP A 90 -9.88 -10.70 2.53
CA ASP A 90 -9.23 -11.39 1.42
C ASP A 90 -7.68 -11.37 1.53
N LEU A 91 -7.11 -10.53 2.40
CA LEU A 91 -5.66 -10.50 2.61
C LEU A 91 -5.18 -11.83 3.23
N PRO A 92 -3.99 -12.32 2.85
CA PRO A 92 -3.45 -13.52 3.46
C PRO A 92 -3.32 -13.40 4.98
N ASP A 93 -3.61 -14.48 5.71
CA ASP A 93 -3.56 -14.54 7.17
C ASP A 93 -2.25 -13.99 7.75
N TYR A 94 -1.12 -14.21 7.06
CA TYR A 94 0.18 -13.73 7.54
C TYR A 94 0.31 -12.21 7.57
N VAL A 95 -0.54 -11.46 6.85
CA VAL A 95 -0.62 -9.99 6.86
C VAL A 95 -1.44 -9.50 8.04
N SER A 96 -2.53 -10.19 8.39
CA SER A 96 -3.48 -9.73 9.43
C SER A 96 -3.28 -10.41 10.78
N LYS A 97 -2.43 -11.46 10.90
CA LYS A 97 -2.29 -12.31 12.09
C LYS A 97 -2.03 -11.59 13.42
N ASN A 98 -1.40 -10.41 13.38
CA ASN A 98 -1.07 -9.65 14.59
C ASN A 98 -2.07 -8.52 14.86
N HIS A 99 -3.08 -8.36 14.02
CA HIS A 99 -4.16 -7.40 14.20
C HIS A 99 -5.05 -7.85 15.35
N THR A 100 -5.27 -6.96 16.30
CA THR A 100 -6.20 -7.20 17.40
C THR A 100 -7.01 -5.94 17.63
N GLU A 101 -8.30 -6.07 17.95
CA GLU A 101 -9.18 -4.94 18.25
C GLU A 101 -8.66 -4.03 19.39
N LYS A 102 -7.73 -4.55 20.21
CA LYS A 102 -7.12 -3.85 21.34
C LYS A 102 -5.90 -3.01 20.97
N ASN A 103 -5.34 -3.18 19.76
CA ASN A 103 -4.10 -2.53 19.35
C ASN A 103 -4.24 -1.76 18.03
N ASN A 104 -4.79 -0.55 18.09
CA ASN A 104 -4.94 0.32 16.93
C ASN A 104 -3.61 0.76 16.29
N VAL A 105 -2.46 0.52 16.94
CA VAL A 105 -1.15 0.86 16.37
C VAL A 105 -0.75 -0.12 15.26
N SER A 106 -1.21 -1.37 15.32
CA SER A 106 -0.84 -2.39 14.32
C SER A 106 -1.53 -2.19 12.97
N ASN A 107 -2.64 -1.45 12.90
CA ASN A 107 -3.39 -1.17 11.66
C ASN A 107 -3.17 0.27 11.16
N LYS A 108 -1.92 0.72 11.08
CA LYS A 108 -1.56 2.05 10.53
C LYS A 108 -0.78 1.99 9.22
N ASP A 109 -0.23 0.82 8.90
CA ASP A 109 0.63 0.69 7.74
C ASP A 109 -0.22 0.69 6.47
N ARG A 110 0.17 1.49 5.46
CA ARG A 110 -0.57 1.60 4.20
C ARG A 110 0.38 1.48 3.03
N ILE A 111 -0.13 0.89 1.95
CA ILE A 111 0.44 1.06 0.61
C ILE A 111 -0.52 1.96 -0.15
N ILE A 112 -0.02 3.07 -0.66
CA ILE A 112 -0.77 3.99 -1.51
C ILE A 112 -0.14 3.99 -2.89
N PHE A 113 -0.92 3.80 -3.94
CA PHE A 113 -0.38 3.75 -5.31
C PHE A 113 -1.24 4.53 -6.30
N SER A 114 -0.62 5.19 -7.27
CA SER A 114 -1.31 5.78 -8.43
C SER A 114 -1.37 4.80 -9.59
N LEU A 115 -2.46 4.88 -10.36
CA LEU A 115 -2.72 3.99 -11.46
C LEU A 115 -2.99 4.76 -12.75
N GLN A 116 -2.29 4.39 -13.83
CA GLN A 116 -2.56 4.85 -15.18
C GLN A 116 -3.82 4.15 -15.77
N PRO A 117 -4.45 4.70 -16.82
CA PRO A 117 -5.64 4.09 -17.42
C PRO A 117 -5.44 2.66 -17.94
N ASP A 118 -4.22 2.29 -18.30
CA ASP A 118 -3.79 0.96 -18.75
C ASP A 118 -3.40 0.00 -17.62
N LYS A 119 -3.59 0.39 -16.35
CA LYS A 119 -3.26 -0.35 -15.13
C LYS A 119 -1.77 -0.47 -14.80
N VAL A 120 -0.92 0.36 -15.43
CA VAL A 120 0.46 0.54 -15.00
C VAL A 120 0.50 1.42 -13.75
N LEU A 121 1.29 1.03 -12.75
CA LEU A 121 1.51 1.84 -11.55
C LEU A 121 2.45 3.00 -11.89
N ASP A 122 2.08 4.21 -11.49
CA ASP A 122 2.91 5.41 -11.68
C ASP A 122 3.78 5.69 -10.46
N ARG A 123 3.20 5.62 -9.25
CA ARG A 123 3.88 5.86 -7.97
C ARG A 123 3.38 4.90 -6.93
N ILE A 124 4.28 4.50 -6.03
CA ILE A 124 3.98 3.66 -4.87
C ILE A 124 4.58 4.36 -3.65
N TYR A 125 3.78 4.48 -2.60
CA TYR A 125 4.15 5.03 -1.31
C TYR A 125 3.84 3.98 -0.26
N VAL A 126 4.78 3.79 0.67
CA VAL A 126 4.57 3.01 1.88
C VAL A 126 4.51 3.95 3.08
N THR A 127 3.57 3.73 3.99
CA THR A 127 3.42 4.54 5.20
C THR A 127 3.33 3.65 6.43
N GLN A 128 3.67 4.23 7.57
CA GLN A 128 3.65 3.60 8.88
C GLN A 128 3.30 4.66 9.94
#